data_AF-A0A2Z4FIU1-F1
#
_entry.id   AF-A0A2Z4FIU1-F1
#
_cell.length_a   1.000
_cell.length_b   1.000
_cell.length_c   1.000
_cell.angle_alpha   90.00
_cell.angle_beta   90.00
_cell.angle_gamma   90.00
#
_symmetry.space_group_name_H-M   'P 1'
#
loop_
_entity.id
_entity.type
_entity.pdbx_description
1 polymer ?
#
loop_
_entity_poly.entity_id
_entity_poly.type
_entity_poly.pdbx_seq_one_letter_code
_entity_poly.pdbx_strand_id
1 'polypeptide(L)'
;MSKQPHQAPDTAPHNAADTRQSGMGAVILHHSVTALLIMLVIALAVWSYLSFRNTDFFEAPTQNSRIGSYVEGAQKQRIHFALDVYYRLDGRYPLTLNELVERQLLQPSDLSYPATSPTSREQYVYERVQDSYTLEFARPLPAPPSDAPGEPTF
;
A
#
# COMPACT_ATOMS: atom_id res chain seq x y z
N MET A 1 45.86 -86.21 19.33
CA MET A 1 45.18 -86.11 18.02
C MET A 1 43.68 -86.11 18.27
N SER A 2 42.97 -85.09 17.75
CA SER A 2 41.52 -84.97 17.53
C SER A 2 40.58 -85.06 18.74
N LYS A 3 39.50 -84.28 18.87
CA LYS A 3 38.99 -83.00 18.36
C LYS A 3 37.69 -82.83 19.18
N GLN A 4 37.45 -81.66 19.74
CA GLN A 4 36.17 -81.30 20.38
C GLN A 4 35.06 -81.22 19.31
N PRO A 5 33.77 -81.25 19.68
CA PRO A 5 33.15 -79.93 19.82
C PRO A 5 32.19 -79.77 21.02
N HIS A 6 32.21 -78.53 21.50
CA HIS A 6 31.27 -77.91 22.41
C HIS A 6 29.89 -77.68 21.76
N GLN A 7 28.84 -78.01 22.51
CA GLN A 7 27.72 -77.16 22.96
C GLN A 7 27.12 -76.11 22.00
N ALA A 8 25.79 -76.14 21.85
CA ALA A 8 24.95 -74.95 21.86
C ALA A 8 23.49 -75.30 22.25
N PRO A 9 22.81 -74.49 23.08
CA PRO A 9 21.38 -74.62 23.34
C PRO A 9 20.56 -74.07 22.16
N ASP A 10 19.41 -74.68 21.91
CA ASP A 10 18.43 -74.22 20.93
C ASP A 10 17.94 -72.81 21.27
N THR A 11 18.50 -71.80 20.59
CA THR A 11 17.91 -70.46 20.51
C THR A 11 16.70 -70.53 19.57
N ALA A 12 15.52 -70.27 20.12
CA ALA A 12 14.29 -70.04 19.37
C ALA A 12 14.52 -69.07 18.18
N PRO A 13 13.81 -69.24 17.05
CA PRO A 13 13.96 -68.31 15.93
C PRO A 13 13.36 -66.96 16.33
N HIS A 14 14.24 -65.96 16.53
CA HIS A 14 13.83 -64.57 16.53
C HIS A 14 13.37 -64.18 15.12
N ASN A 15 12.14 -63.66 15.04
CA ASN A 15 11.47 -63.20 13.83
C ASN A 15 12.35 -62.22 13.04
N ALA A 16 12.93 -62.69 11.93
CA ALA A 16 13.68 -61.88 10.98
C ALA A 16 12.79 -61.13 9.96
N ALA A 17 11.52 -60.90 10.29
CA ALA A 17 10.55 -60.25 9.40
C ALA A 17 10.34 -58.75 9.69
N ASP A 18 10.68 -58.26 10.89
CA ASP A 18 10.26 -56.92 11.34
C ASP A 18 11.18 -55.76 10.91
N THR A 19 12.38 -56.01 10.38
CA THR A 19 13.36 -54.94 10.10
C THR A 19 13.31 -54.36 8.69
N ARG A 20 12.77 -55.08 7.70
CA ARG A 20 12.67 -54.57 6.30
C ARG A 20 11.49 -53.65 6.06
N GLN A 21 10.46 -53.71 6.90
CA GLN A 21 9.24 -52.91 6.77
C GLN A 21 9.41 -51.50 7.37
N SER A 22 10.28 -51.34 8.37
CA SER A 22 10.57 -50.07 9.06
C SER A 22 11.21 -49.02 8.14
N GLY A 23 12.15 -49.41 7.28
CA GLY A 23 12.87 -48.47 6.40
C GLY A 23 12.00 -47.87 5.28
N MET A 24 11.14 -48.68 4.65
CA MET A 24 10.30 -48.22 3.53
C MET A 24 9.09 -47.41 4.03
N GLY A 25 8.49 -47.80 5.15
CA GLY A 25 7.43 -47.01 5.80
C GLY A 25 7.91 -45.64 6.30
N ALA A 26 9.13 -45.57 6.85
CA ALA A 26 9.74 -44.31 7.29
C ALA A 26 10.00 -43.35 6.11
N VAL A 27 10.44 -43.88 4.96
CA VAL A 27 10.65 -43.07 3.75
C VAL A 27 9.32 -42.53 3.21
N ILE A 28 8.27 -43.36 3.16
CA ILE A 28 6.93 -42.93 2.72
C ILE A 28 6.37 -41.85 3.65
N LEU A 29 6.52 -42.04 4.96
CA LEU A 29 6.10 -41.06 5.96
C LEU A 29 6.86 -39.74 5.80
N HIS A 30 8.19 -39.79 5.62
CA HIS A 30 9.02 -38.61 5.43
C HIS A 30 8.60 -37.81 4.19
N HIS A 31 8.38 -38.48 3.05
CA HIS A 31 7.95 -37.83 1.81
C HIS A 31 6.53 -37.27 1.89
N SER A 32 5.64 -37.94 2.62
CA SER A 32 4.27 -37.48 2.84
C SER A 32 4.24 -36.20 3.70
N VAL A 33 5.03 -36.16 4.78
CA VAL A 33 5.14 -34.98 5.65
C VAL A 33 5.80 -33.82 4.93
N THR A 34 6.87 -34.07 4.17
CA THR A 34 7.51 -33.01 3.38
C THR A 34 6.59 -32.48 2.28
N ALA A 35 5.83 -33.33 1.59
CA ALA A 35 4.84 -32.87 0.61
C ALA A 35 3.74 -32.00 1.24
N LEU A 36 3.25 -32.36 2.44
CA LEU A 36 2.28 -31.56 3.19
C LEU A 36 2.84 -30.19 3.59
N LEU A 37 4.10 -30.14 4.07
CA LEU A 37 4.76 -28.89 4.42
C LEU A 37 4.95 -27.99 3.18
N ILE A 38 5.34 -28.58 2.04
CA ILE A 38 5.47 -27.83 0.79
C ILE A 38 4.12 -27.27 0.34
N MET A 39 3.05 -28.08 0.39
CA MET A 39 1.69 -27.60 0.08
C MET A 39 1.27 -26.45 1.01
N LEU A 40 1.56 -26.55 2.31
CA LEU A 40 1.25 -25.50 3.26
C LEU A 40 1.98 -24.19 2.92
N VAL A 41 3.27 -24.25 2.63
CA VAL A 41 4.06 -23.07 2.23
C VAL A 41 3.51 -22.45 0.95
N ILE A 42 3.17 -23.26 -0.06
CA ILE A 42 2.57 -22.77 -1.30
C ILE A 42 1.21 -22.13 -1.04
N ALA A 43 0.36 -22.76 -0.22
CA ALA A 43 -0.95 -22.23 0.12
C ALA A 43 -0.83 -20.88 0.86
N LEU A 44 0.11 -20.76 1.79
CA LEU A 44 0.39 -19.50 2.50
C LEU A 44 0.92 -18.43 1.53
N ALA A 45 1.80 -18.79 0.59
CA ALA A 45 2.33 -17.86 -0.40
C ALA A 45 1.23 -17.36 -1.35
N VAL A 46 0.36 -18.24 -1.84
CA VAL A 46 -0.79 -17.87 -2.68
C VAL A 46 -1.79 -17.01 -1.90
N TRP A 47 -2.10 -17.39 -0.65
CA TRP A 47 -2.99 -16.60 0.19
C TRP A 47 -2.43 -15.21 0.47
N SER A 48 -1.14 -15.12 0.83
CA SER A 48 -0.44 -13.84 0.99
C SER A 48 -0.50 -13.02 -0.31
N TYR A 49 -0.19 -13.63 -1.45
CA TYR A 49 -0.25 -12.94 -2.75
C TYR A 49 -1.66 -12.40 -3.04
N LEU A 50 -2.71 -13.23 -2.88
CA LEU A 50 -4.09 -12.79 -3.12
C LEU A 50 -4.56 -11.73 -2.13
N SER A 51 -4.13 -11.83 -0.87
CA SER A 51 -4.47 -10.85 0.16
C SER A 51 -3.79 -9.50 -0.09
N PHE A 52 -2.59 -9.49 -0.65
CA PHE A 52 -1.78 -8.29 -0.77
C PHE A 52 -1.62 -7.75 -2.21
N ARG A 53 -2.10 -8.45 -3.24
CA ARG A 53 -1.99 -7.99 -4.65
C ARG A 53 -2.69 -6.66 -4.94
N ASN A 54 -3.64 -6.25 -4.09
CA ASN A 54 -4.41 -5.00 -4.24
C ASN A 54 -4.00 -3.93 -3.22
N THR A 55 -2.92 -4.15 -2.47
CA THR A 55 -2.42 -3.20 -1.48
C THR A 55 -1.05 -2.73 -1.91
N ASP A 56 -0.93 -1.44 -2.21
CA ASP A 56 0.31 -0.76 -2.63
C ASP A 56 1.32 -0.63 -1.46
N PHE A 57 1.61 -1.72 -0.74
CA PHE A 57 2.52 -1.73 0.41
C PHE A 57 3.97 -1.41 0.05
N PHE A 58 4.35 -1.62 -1.21
CA PHE A 58 5.73 -1.44 -1.68
C PHE A 58 5.93 -0.18 -2.53
N GLU A 59 4.88 0.64 -2.72
CA GLU A 59 5.06 1.93 -3.37
C GLU A 59 5.75 2.87 -2.37
N ALA A 60 7.07 2.94 -2.47
CA ALA A 60 7.85 3.91 -1.71
C ALA A 60 7.28 5.30 -2.04
N PRO A 61 6.91 6.13 -1.03
CA PRO A 61 6.46 7.48 -1.30
C PRO A 61 7.54 8.15 -2.14
N THR A 62 7.22 8.45 -3.40
CA THR A 62 8.15 9.18 -4.25
C THR A 62 8.52 10.46 -3.50
N GLN A 63 9.80 10.84 -3.52
CA GLN A 63 10.28 12.00 -2.74
C GLN A 63 9.44 13.27 -3.05
N ASN A 64 8.88 13.33 -4.26
CA ASN A 64 7.97 14.36 -4.74
C ASN A 64 6.59 14.35 -4.04
N SER A 65 6.03 13.20 -3.66
CA SER A 65 4.72 13.12 -2.98
C SER A 65 4.80 13.69 -1.56
N ARG A 66 5.92 13.46 -0.86
CA ARG A 66 6.16 14.04 0.47
C ARG A 66 6.25 15.56 0.38
N ILE A 67 7.08 16.09 -0.54
CA ILE A 67 7.23 17.54 -0.71
C ILE A 67 5.90 18.19 -1.13
N GLY A 68 5.15 17.56 -2.03
CA GLY A 68 3.82 18.03 -2.44
C GLY A 68 2.89 18.22 -1.24
N SER A 69 2.75 17.20 -0.38
CA SER A 69 1.86 17.29 0.79
C SER A 69 2.23 18.40 1.78
N TYR A 70 3.52 18.67 1.99
CA TYR A 70 3.97 19.77 2.85
C TYR A 70 3.71 21.14 2.22
N VAL A 71 3.92 21.26 0.91
CA VAL A 71 3.67 22.50 0.16
C VAL A 71 2.17 22.81 0.13
N GLU A 72 1.34 21.80 -0.11
CA GLU A 72 -0.13 21.91 -0.07
C GLU A 72 -0.60 22.36 1.32
N GLY A 73 -0.15 21.68 2.38
CA GLY A 73 -0.49 22.03 3.76
C GLY A 73 -0.06 23.46 4.13
N ALA A 74 1.16 23.87 3.75
CA ALA A 74 1.66 25.21 4.00
C ALA A 74 0.88 26.29 3.23
N GLN A 75 0.47 26.02 1.99
CA GLN A 75 -0.33 26.96 1.19
C GLN A 75 -1.75 27.09 1.76
N LYS A 76 -2.39 25.97 2.06
CA LYS A 76 -3.70 25.95 2.73
C LYS A 76 -3.68 26.74 4.03
N GLN A 77 -2.64 26.57 4.85
CA GLN A 77 -2.48 27.30 6.11
C GLN A 77 -2.33 28.82 5.90
N ARG A 78 -1.62 29.26 4.85
CA ARG A 78 -1.52 30.69 4.52
C ARG A 78 -2.88 31.29 4.14
N ILE A 79 -3.66 30.57 3.34
CA ILE A 79 -5.01 31.01 2.96
C ILE A 79 -5.91 31.10 4.20
N HIS A 80 -5.88 30.10 5.08
CA HIS A 80 -6.61 30.15 6.35
C HIS A 80 -6.21 31.36 7.21
N PHE A 81 -4.92 31.61 7.37
CA PHE A 81 -4.43 32.76 8.12
C PHE A 81 -4.91 34.09 7.51
N ALA A 82 -4.86 34.23 6.18
CA ALA A 82 -5.35 35.43 5.49
C ALA A 82 -6.86 35.64 5.68
N LEU A 83 -7.66 34.56 5.63
CA LEU A 83 -9.10 34.60 5.90
C LEU A 83 -9.40 35.05 7.33
N ASP A 84 -8.66 34.54 8.32
CA ASP A 84 -8.83 34.93 9.73
C ASP A 84 -8.46 36.41 9.95
N VAL A 85 -7.38 36.88 9.32
CA VAL A 85 -6.98 38.29 9.37
C VAL A 85 -8.06 39.17 8.72
N TYR A 86 -8.56 38.79 7.54
CA TYR A 86 -9.64 39.52 6.87
C TYR A 86 -10.89 39.60 7.75
N TYR A 87 -11.31 38.49 8.37
CA TYR A 87 -12.47 38.46 9.27
C TYR A 87 -12.28 39.39 10.47
N ARG A 88 -11.08 39.44 11.05
CA ARG A 88 -10.77 40.36 12.17
C ARG A 88 -10.80 41.84 11.76
N LEU A 89 -10.49 42.15 10.51
CA LEU A 89 -10.49 43.52 10.00
C LEU A 89 -11.89 44.00 9.60
N ASP A 90 -12.68 43.16 8.94
CA ASP A 90 -13.96 43.56 8.35
C ASP A 90 -15.20 42.99 9.06
N GLY A 91 -15.01 42.08 10.02
CA GLY A 91 -16.11 41.38 10.70
C GLY A 91 -16.87 40.39 9.81
N ARG A 92 -16.33 40.05 8.63
CA ARG A 92 -16.92 39.09 7.68
C ARG A 92 -15.84 38.40 6.87
N TYR A 93 -16.15 37.21 6.33
CA TYR A 93 -15.28 36.56 5.36
C TYR A 93 -15.45 37.18 3.94
N PRO A 94 -14.40 37.15 3.10
CA PRO A 94 -14.46 37.70 1.75
C PRO A 94 -15.45 36.91 0.87
N LEU A 95 -16.03 37.53 -0.17
CA LEU A 95 -16.89 36.80 -1.13
C LEU A 95 -16.06 35.87 -2.01
N THR A 96 -14.84 36.28 -2.33
CA THR A 96 -13.91 35.50 -3.17
C THR A 96 -12.49 35.56 -2.59
N LEU A 97 -11.66 34.55 -2.87
CA LEU A 97 -10.26 34.58 -2.44
C LEU A 97 -9.46 35.72 -3.10
N ASN A 98 -9.92 36.28 -4.22
CA ASN A 98 -9.28 37.44 -4.87
C ASN A 98 -9.31 38.69 -3.99
N GLU A 99 -10.31 38.87 -3.13
CA GLU A 99 -10.34 39.99 -2.19
C GLU A 99 -9.15 39.97 -1.21
N LEU A 100 -8.62 38.78 -0.90
CA LEU A 100 -7.42 38.65 -0.07
C LEU A 100 -6.18 39.14 -0.82
N VAL A 101 -6.14 38.98 -2.15
CA VAL A 101 -5.07 39.48 -3.01
C VAL A 101 -5.17 40.99 -3.18
N GLU A 102 -6.38 41.50 -3.39
CA GLU A 102 -6.64 42.96 -3.48
C GLU A 102 -6.22 43.69 -2.19
N ARG A 103 -6.42 43.05 -1.03
CA ARG A 103 -5.96 43.56 0.27
C ARG A 103 -4.51 43.25 0.61
N GLN A 104 -3.75 42.67 -0.32
CA GLN A 104 -2.34 42.31 -0.13
C GLN A 104 -2.10 41.32 1.04
N LEU A 105 -3.13 40.56 1.44
CA LEU A 105 -3.03 39.50 2.44
C LEU A 105 -2.47 38.20 1.84
N LEU A 106 -2.65 38.02 0.52
CA LEU A 106 -2.09 36.93 -0.28
C LEU A 106 -1.49 37.46 -1.57
N GLN A 107 -0.56 36.70 -2.16
CA GLN A 107 -0.10 36.92 -3.52
C GLN A 107 -0.99 36.14 -4.51
N PRO A 108 -1.11 36.58 -5.78
CA PRO A 108 -1.86 35.83 -6.79
C PRO A 108 -1.40 34.38 -6.95
N SER A 109 -0.09 34.13 -6.76
CA SER A 109 0.50 32.79 -6.80
C SER A 109 0.03 31.87 -5.67
N ASP A 110 -0.42 32.44 -4.54
CA ASP A 110 -0.92 31.65 -3.41
C ASP A 110 -2.30 31.03 -3.70
N LEU A 111 -2.99 31.43 -4.77
CA LEU A 111 -4.30 30.89 -5.14
C LEU A 111 -4.26 29.65 -6.06
N SER A 112 -3.10 29.32 -6.63
CA SER A 112 -2.92 28.22 -7.59
C SER A 112 -1.96 27.16 -7.06
N TYR A 113 -2.32 25.87 -7.19
CA TYR A 113 -1.46 24.73 -6.87
C TYR A 113 -1.26 23.82 -8.10
N PRO A 114 -0.10 23.15 -8.26
CA PRO A 114 1.19 23.42 -7.67
C PRO A 114 1.91 24.50 -8.47
N ALA A 115 2.62 25.42 -7.80
CA ALA A 115 3.47 26.41 -8.45
C ALA A 115 4.55 25.81 -9.39
N THR A 116 4.74 24.49 -9.39
CA THR A 116 5.69 23.72 -10.18
C THR A 116 5.10 22.96 -11.37
N SER A 117 3.77 22.88 -11.55
CA SER A 117 3.16 22.15 -12.67
C SER A 117 2.28 23.08 -13.53
N PRO A 118 2.71 23.46 -14.74
CA PRO A 118 1.94 24.34 -15.62
C PRO A 118 0.66 23.70 -16.18
N THR A 119 0.45 22.40 -15.96
CA THR A 119 -0.65 21.61 -16.56
C THR A 119 -1.77 21.25 -15.59
N SER A 120 -1.55 21.31 -14.28
CA SER A 120 -2.59 21.06 -13.27
C SER A 120 -2.98 22.39 -12.63
N ARG A 121 -4.00 23.07 -13.19
CA ARG A 121 -4.61 24.25 -12.56
C ARG A 121 -5.53 23.79 -11.42
N GLU A 122 -4.95 23.17 -10.40
CA GLU A 122 -5.70 22.77 -9.23
C GLU A 122 -5.91 24.03 -8.39
N GLN A 123 -7.17 24.46 -8.30
CA GLN A 123 -7.57 25.65 -7.56
C GLN A 123 -8.29 25.24 -6.28
N TYR A 124 -8.12 26.04 -5.23
CA TYR A 124 -8.91 25.88 -4.02
C TYR A 124 -10.36 26.30 -4.30
N VAL A 125 -11.30 25.41 -4.00
CA VAL A 125 -12.72 25.71 -3.97
C VAL A 125 -13.00 26.39 -2.64
N TYR A 126 -13.39 27.66 -2.71
CA TYR A 126 -13.77 28.46 -1.58
C TYR A 126 -15.26 28.76 -1.63
N GLU A 127 -15.98 28.38 -0.58
CA GLU A 127 -17.38 28.77 -0.40
C GLU A 127 -17.55 29.44 0.95
N ARG A 128 -18.27 30.56 0.96
CA ARG A 128 -18.59 31.31 2.18
C ARG A 128 -20.01 31.02 2.61
N VAL A 129 -20.19 30.68 3.88
CA VAL A 129 -21.50 30.50 4.53
C VAL A 129 -21.58 31.44 5.73
N GLN A 130 -22.11 32.65 5.52
CA GLN A 130 -22.28 33.71 6.53
C GLN A 130 -21.02 33.95 7.39
N ASP A 131 -20.95 33.32 8.57
CA ASP A 131 -19.86 33.43 9.56
C ASP A 131 -18.86 32.25 9.50
N SER A 132 -18.89 31.47 8.43
CA SER A 132 -18.01 30.32 8.20
C SER A 132 -17.59 30.24 6.73
N TYR A 133 -16.57 29.42 6.48
CA TYR A 133 -16.12 29.13 5.12
C TYR A 133 -15.69 27.67 5.00
N THR A 134 -15.77 27.14 3.79
CA THR A 134 -15.14 25.89 3.38
C THR A 134 -14.00 26.20 2.42
N LEU A 135 -12.91 25.44 2.57
CA LEU A 135 -11.75 25.53 1.70
C LEU A 135 -11.32 24.11 1.37
N GLU A 136 -11.72 23.66 0.19
CA GLU A 136 -11.41 22.32 -0.32
C GLU A 136 -10.48 22.42 -1.53
N PHE A 137 -9.63 21.41 -1.67
CA PHE A 137 -8.82 21.28 -2.86
C PHE A 137 -9.70 20.71 -3.98
N ALA A 138 -9.77 21.37 -5.15
CA ALA A 138 -10.50 20.82 -6.29
C ALA A 138 -9.85 19.48 -6.65
N ARG A 139 -10.50 18.36 -6.31
CA ARG A 139 -10.00 17.04 -6.73
C ARG A 139 -9.93 17.06 -8.26
N PRO A 140 -8.81 16.61 -8.87
CA PRO A 140 -8.82 16.36 -10.29
C PRO A 140 -9.99 15.43 -10.60
N LEU A 141 -10.82 15.79 -11.60
CA LEU A 141 -11.85 14.89 -12.09
C LEU A 141 -11.18 13.54 -12.38
N PRO A 142 -11.80 12.40 -12.02
CA PRO A 142 -11.27 11.11 -12.38
C PRO A 142 -10.99 11.10 -13.88
N ALA A 143 -9.78 10.71 -14.26
CA ALA A 143 -9.40 10.60 -15.66
C ALA A 143 -10.48 9.79 -16.39
N PRO A 144 -10.92 10.22 -17.59
CA PRO A 144 -11.88 9.44 -18.35
C PRO A 144 -11.33 8.02 -18.52
N PRO A 145 -12.18 6.98 -18.45
CA PRO A 145 -11.74 5.60 -18.60
C PRO A 145 -10.93 5.47 -19.89
N SER A 146 -9.77 4.84 -19.80
CA SER A 146 -8.79 4.61 -20.86
C SER A 146 -9.29 3.63 -21.94
N ASP A 147 -10.60 3.59 -22.20
CA ASP A 147 -11.28 2.77 -23.19
C ASP A 147 -11.81 3.65 -24.34
N ALA A 148 -11.03 4.65 -24.77
CA ALA A 148 -11.21 5.22 -26.09
C ALA A 148 -10.58 4.25 -27.10
N PRO A 149 -11.37 3.58 -27.97
CA PRO A 149 -10.81 2.72 -29.01
C PRO A 149 -9.88 3.54 -29.90
N GLY A 150 -8.68 3.00 -30.15
CA GLY A 150 -7.61 3.67 -30.87
C GLY A 150 -8.07 4.32 -32.17
N GLU A 151 -7.59 5.54 -32.41
CA GLU A 151 -7.76 6.21 -33.70
C GLU A 151 -7.32 5.28 -34.83
N PRO A 152 -8.10 5.17 -35.92
CA PRO A 152 -7.62 4.53 -37.13
C PRO A 152 -6.50 5.39 -37.72
N THR A 153 -5.29 4.85 -37.73
CA THR A 153 -4.21 5.34 -38.60
C THR A 153 -4.67 5.22 -40.05
N PHE A 154 -4.84 6.36 -40.72
CA PHE A 154 -4.96 6.46 -42.17
C PHE A 154 -3.59 6.31 -42.85
#